data_AF-A0A522UBH5-F1
#
_entry.id   AF-A0A522UBH5-F1
#
_cell.length_a   1.000
_cell.length_b   1.000
_cell.length_c   1.000
_cell.angle_alpha   90.00
_cell.angle_beta   90.00
_cell.angle_gamma   90.00
#
_symmetry.space_group_name_H-M   'P 1'
#
loop_
_entity.id
_entity.type
_entity.pdbx_description
1 polymer ?
#
loop_
_entity_poly.entity_id
_entity_poly.type
_entity_poly.pdbx_seq_one_letter_code
_entity_poly.pdbx_strand_id
1 'polypeptide(L)'
;MLKTREIDEYSAVVIEHVKDKEDMRLWNEYIERYHYLGYKRAFGCQQRYYIRFDKGELLGCLLYSASAWSVACRDKWIGWNKQQRTTDERQFSTYGMGM
;
A
#
# COMPACT_ATOMS: atom_id res chain seq x y z
N MET A 1 3.57 25.34 -1.98
CA MET A 1 4.82 25.44 -2.75
C MET A 1 5.35 24.03 -2.92
N LEU A 2 5.19 23.43 -4.11
CA LEU A 2 5.67 22.07 -4.39
C LEU A 2 7.19 22.14 -4.55
N LYS A 3 7.94 21.44 -3.69
CA LYS A 3 9.40 21.31 -3.83
C LYS A 3 9.68 20.37 -4.99
N THR A 4 10.15 20.92 -6.10
CA THR A 4 10.72 20.16 -7.22
C THR A 4 12.17 19.85 -6.87
N ARG A 5 12.55 18.56 -6.88
CA ARG A 5 13.92 18.09 -6.79
C ARG A 5 14.26 17.31 -8.07
N GLU A 6 15.52 17.30 -8.46
CA GLU A 6 15.96 16.52 -9.62
C GLU A 6 15.89 15.02 -9.33
N ILE A 7 15.66 14.21 -10.38
CA ILE A 7 15.42 12.78 -10.25
C ILE A 7 16.61 12.03 -9.62
N ASP A 8 17.82 12.52 -9.83
CA ASP A 8 19.06 11.94 -9.30
C ASP A 8 19.25 12.18 -7.79
N GLU A 9 18.51 13.10 -7.17
CA GLU A 9 18.50 13.27 -5.70
C GLU A 9 17.63 12.23 -4.99
N TYR A 10 16.78 11.51 -5.74
CA TYR A 10 15.89 10.52 -5.19
C TYR A 10 16.63 9.20 -5.00
N SER A 11 17.01 8.94 -3.74
CA SER A 11 17.43 7.60 -3.28
C SER A 11 16.38 6.54 -3.63
N ALA A 12 16.77 5.26 -3.61
CA ALA A 12 15.87 4.14 -3.95
C ALA A 12 14.50 4.26 -3.26
N VAL A 13 13.43 4.02 -4.02
CA VAL A 13 12.07 4.01 -3.49
C VAL A 13 11.79 2.64 -2.90
N VAL A 14 11.35 2.62 -1.64
CA VAL A 14 10.97 1.41 -0.92
C VAL A 14 9.48 1.41 -0.65
N ILE A 15 8.90 0.21 -0.65
CA ILE A 15 7.50 0.00 -0.31
C ILE A 15 7.45 -0.69 1.04
N GLU A 16 6.73 -0.07 1.98
CA GLU A 16 6.55 -0.58 3.32
C GLU A 16 5.10 -1.03 3.51
N HIS A 17 4.90 -2.25 4.01
CA HIS A 17 3.56 -2.78 4.28
C HIS A 17 2.99 -2.18 5.56
N VAL A 18 1.76 -1.67 5.47
CA VAL A 18 1.04 -1.09 6.60
C VAL A 18 0.37 -2.22 7.39
N LYS A 19 0.83 -2.45 8.63
CA LYS A 19 0.39 -3.57 9.47
C LYS A 19 -0.45 -3.11 10.67
N ASP A 20 -0.03 -2.03 11.32
CA ASP A 20 -0.61 -1.61 12.59
C ASP A 20 -1.81 -0.67 12.40
N LYS A 21 -2.68 -0.62 13.43
CA LYS A 21 -3.92 0.18 13.39
C LYS A 21 -3.66 1.68 13.26
N GLU A 22 -2.61 2.17 13.89
CA GLU A 22 -2.23 3.59 13.86
C GLU A 22 -1.76 3.97 12.45
N ASP A 23 -0.89 3.16 11.85
CA ASP A 23 -0.46 3.34 10.48
C ASP A 23 -1.61 3.22 9.48
N MET A 24 -2.55 2.28 9.68
CA MET A 24 -3.74 2.20 8.84
C MET A 24 -4.59 3.47 8.94
N ARG A 25 -4.70 4.07 10.13
CA ARG A 25 -5.45 5.32 10.33
C ARG A 25 -4.78 6.47 9.59
N LEU A 26 -3.47 6.62 9.73
CA LEU A 26 -2.69 7.65 9.05
C LEU A 26 -2.75 7.47 7.51
N TRP A 27 -2.67 6.23 7.04
CA TRP A 27 -2.81 5.90 5.63
C TRP A 27 -4.18 6.33 5.09
N ASN A 28 -5.27 6.03 5.82
CA ASN A 28 -6.62 6.43 5.42
C ASN A 28 -6.76 7.96 5.38
N GLU A 29 -6.18 8.68 6.35
CA GLU A 29 -6.16 10.15 6.37
C GLU A 29 -5.45 10.73 5.14
N TYR A 30 -4.31 10.14 4.73
CA TYR A 30 -3.61 10.57 3.52
C TYR A 30 -4.42 10.33 2.25
N ILE A 31 -5.08 9.19 2.13
CA ILE A 31 -5.97 8.93 1.00
C ILE A 31 -7.15 9.89 1.00
N GLU A 32 -7.76 10.15 2.16
CA GLU A 32 -8.88 11.10 2.26
C GLU A 32 -8.50 12.50 1.80
N ARG A 33 -7.29 12.96 2.16
CA ARG A 33 -6.81 14.31 1.84
C ARG A 33 -6.29 14.48 0.41
N TYR A 34 -5.59 13.47 -0.11
CA TYR A 34 -4.81 13.62 -1.35
C TYR A 34 -5.36 12.82 -2.53
N HIS A 35 -6.22 11.82 -2.31
CA HIS A 35 -6.82 11.09 -3.42
C HIS A 35 -7.97 11.90 -4.02
N TYR A 36 -7.95 12.11 -5.33
CA TYR A 36 -8.91 12.95 -6.05
C TYR A 36 -10.38 12.50 -5.93
N LEU A 37 -10.65 11.23 -5.62
CA LEU A 37 -12.00 10.71 -5.35
C LEU A 37 -12.41 10.74 -3.86
N GLY A 38 -11.53 11.20 -2.97
CA GLY A 38 -11.63 11.00 -1.53
C GLY A 38 -11.48 9.53 -1.12
N TYR A 39 -11.44 9.27 0.19
CA TYR A 39 -11.41 7.89 0.68
C TYR A 39 -12.81 7.27 0.60
N LYS A 40 -13.00 6.38 -0.37
CA LYS A 40 -14.12 5.43 -0.39
C LYS A 40 -13.56 4.08 0.02
N ARG A 41 -14.15 3.47 1.06
CA ARG A 41 -13.72 2.16 1.58
C ARG A 41 -13.60 1.18 0.42
N ALA A 42 -12.38 0.72 0.14
CA ALA A 42 -12.17 -0.26 -0.92
C ALA A 42 -12.96 -1.53 -0.58
N PHE A 43 -13.72 -2.02 -1.54
CA PHE A 43 -14.52 -3.24 -1.37
C PHE A 43 -13.63 -4.47 -1.40
N GLY A 44 -13.86 -5.38 -0.45
CA GLY A 44 -13.14 -6.64 -0.33
C GLY A 44 -11.76 -6.54 0.30
N CYS A 45 -10.93 -7.53 0.00
CA CYS A 45 -9.60 -7.68 0.56
C CYS A 45 -8.65 -6.63 -0.01
N GLN A 46 -7.92 -5.94 0.87
CA GLN A 46 -7.04 -4.85 0.48
C GLN A 46 -5.72 -4.91 1.24
N GLN A 47 -4.61 -4.66 0.55
CA GLN A 47 -3.31 -4.42 1.16
C GLN A 47 -2.90 -2.97 0.97
N ARG A 48 -2.44 -2.37 2.06
CA ARG A 48 -2.02 -0.97 2.13
C ARG A 48 -0.51 -0.89 2.27
N TYR A 49 0.07 0.04 1.57
CA TYR A 49 1.50 0.29 1.60
C TYR A 49 1.79 1.78 1.64
N TYR A 50 2.92 2.10 2.25
CA TYR A 50 3.59 3.38 2.12
C TYR A 50 4.69 3.30 1.06
N ILE A 51 4.79 4.37 0.28
CA ILE A 51 5.90 4.60 -0.64
C ILE A 51 6.84 5.57 0.07
N ARG A 52 8.08 5.16 0.33
CA ARG A 52 9.10 5.99 0.98
C ARG A 52 10.36 6.08 0.15
N PHE A 53 11.15 7.13 0.35
CA PHE A 53 12.57 7.07 0.01
C PHE A 53 13.31 6.19 1.02
N ASP A 54 14.42 5.60 0.59
CA ASP A 54 15.38 4.87 1.46
C ASP A 54 15.80 5.68 2.70
N LYS A 55 15.75 7.02 2.61
CA LYS A 55 16.00 7.95 3.72
C LYS A 55 14.77 8.22 4.63
N GLY A 56 13.71 7.43 4.53
CA GLY A 56 12.54 7.42 5.42
C GLY A 56 11.42 8.40 5.09
N GLU A 57 11.62 9.33 4.15
CA GLU A 57 10.62 10.33 3.77
C GLU A 57 9.42 9.67 3.07
N LEU A 58 8.20 9.98 3.55
CA LEU A 58 6.96 9.44 2.98
C LEU A 58 6.57 10.21 1.72
N LEU A 59 6.38 9.47 0.62
CA LEU A 59 6.07 10.01 -0.69
C LEU A 59 4.64 9.78 -1.10
N GLY A 60 4.04 8.70 -0.61
CA GLY A 60 2.68 8.36 -1.01
C GLY A 60 2.15 7.08 -0.41
N CYS A 61 0.95 6.77 -0.83
CA CYS A 61 0.17 5.62 -0.39
C CYS A 61 -0.18 4.77 -1.61
N LEU A 62 -0.09 3.45 -1.46
CA LEU A 62 -0.46 2.48 -2.49
C LEU A 62 -1.43 1.45 -1.90
N LEU A 63 -2.46 1.09 -2.67
CA LEU A 63 -3.43 0.06 -2.30
C LEU A 63 -3.52 -0.98 -3.40
N TYR A 64 -3.48 -2.25 -3.00
CA TYR A 64 -3.85 -3.37 -3.85
C TYR A 64 -5.16 -3.97 -3.36
N SER A 65 -6.16 -4.07 -4.25
CA SER A 65 -7.43 -4.75 -3.97
C SER A 65 -7.43 -6.19 -4.49
N ALA A 66 -8.44 -6.96 -4.10
CA ALA A 66 -8.58 -8.38 -4.44
C ALA A 66 -8.51 -8.71 -5.95
N SER A 67 -8.86 -7.78 -6.84
CA SER A 67 -8.76 -7.99 -8.29
C SER A 67 -7.32 -7.97 -8.82
N ALA A 68 -6.35 -7.50 -8.02
CA ALA A 68 -4.93 -7.51 -8.37
C ALA A 68 -4.20 -8.78 -7.90
N TRP A 69 -4.90 -9.82 -7.45
CA TRP A 69 -4.32 -10.98 -6.75
C TRP A 69 -3.14 -11.66 -7.49
N SER A 70 -3.21 -11.81 -8.81
CA SER A 70 -2.25 -12.59 -9.60
C SER A 70 -1.49 -11.75 -10.62
N VAL A 71 -0.86 -10.66 -10.17
CA VAL A 71 -0.04 -9.80 -11.05
C VAL A 71 1.45 -10.16 -10.93
N ALA A 72 1.97 -10.87 -11.94
CA ALA A 72 3.35 -11.40 -11.91
C ALA A 72 4.44 -10.32 -11.86
N CYS A 73 4.26 -9.17 -12.51
CA CYS A 73 5.23 -8.07 -12.45
C CYS A 73 5.33 -7.45 -11.06
N ARG A 74 4.19 -7.28 -10.37
CA ARG A 74 4.13 -6.83 -8.97
C ARG A 74 4.88 -7.80 -8.08
N ASP A 75 4.61 -9.09 -8.20
CA ASP A 75 5.21 -10.09 -7.31
C ASP A 75 6.74 -10.06 -7.38
N LYS A 76 7.28 -9.89 -8.59
CA LYS A 76 8.73 -9.72 -8.81
C LYS A 76 9.27 -8.44 -8.17
N TRP A 77 8.52 -7.34 -8.26
CA TRP A 77 8.98 -6.05 -7.75
C TRP A 77 8.88 -5.92 -6.22
N ILE A 78 7.80 -6.43 -5.62
CA ILE A 78 7.60 -6.45 -4.16
C ILE A 78 8.39 -7.61 -3.51
N GLY A 79 8.81 -8.61 -4.28
CA GLY A 79 9.51 -9.80 -3.78
C GLY A 79 8.57 -10.82 -3.14
N TRP A 80 7.28 -10.79 -3.50
CA TRP A 80 6.29 -11.73 -2.99
C TRP A 80 6.52 -13.14 -3.53
N ASN A 81 6.66 -14.10 -2.62
CA ASN A 81 6.63 -15.51 -2.97
C ASN A 81 5.20 -16.09 -2.91
N LYS A 82 5.01 -17.26 -3.51
CA LYS A 82 3.69 -17.92 -3.61
C LYS A 82 3.03 -18.14 -2.23
N GLN A 83 3.82 -18.39 -1.19
CA GLN A 83 3.37 -18.65 0.19
C GLN A 83 2.97 -17.38 0.95
N GLN A 84 3.66 -16.25 0.69
CA GLN A 84 3.29 -14.93 1.23
C GLN A 84 1.93 -14.50 0.68
N ARG A 85 1.64 -14.83 -0.59
CA ARG A 85 0.32 -14.62 -1.21
C ARG A 85 -0.81 -15.40 -0.50
N THR A 86 -0.52 -16.61 0.00
CA THR A 86 -1.49 -17.52 0.67
C THR A 86 -1.60 -17.28 2.18
N THR A 87 -0.56 -16.74 2.80
CA THR A 87 -0.59 -16.38 4.22
C THR A 87 -1.42 -15.13 4.44
N ASP A 88 -1.27 -14.13 3.56
CA ASP A 88 -2.16 -12.98 3.51
C ASP A 88 -3.62 -13.39 3.19
N GLU A 89 -3.83 -14.45 2.39
CA GLU A 89 -5.16 -15.05 2.12
C GLU A 89 -5.91 -15.54 3.37
N ARG A 90 -5.20 -16.02 4.39
CA ARG A 90 -5.84 -16.37 5.68
C ARG A 90 -6.24 -15.15 6.50
N GLN A 91 -5.52 -14.02 6.36
CA GLN A 91 -5.93 -12.73 6.95
C GLN A 91 -6.99 -12.00 6.11
N PHE A 92 -7.02 -12.22 4.79
CA PHE A 92 -8.03 -11.71 3.86
C PHE A 92 -9.44 -12.26 4.16
N SER A 93 -9.54 -13.52 4.61
CA SER A 93 -10.83 -14.12 4.97
C SER A 93 -11.35 -13.71 6.34
N THR A 94 -10.50 -13.33 7.30
CA THR A 94 -10.92 -13.12 8.70
C THR A 94 -11.47 -11.72 8.99
N TYR A 95 -11.19 -10.73 8.14
CA TYR A 95 -11.66 -9.35 8.32
C TYR A 95 -12.77 -8.92 7.33
N GLY A 96 -13.26 -9.83 6.49
CA GLY A 96 -14.30 -9.58 5.48
C GLY A 96 -15.67 -10.22 5.76
N MET A 97 -15.82 -10.99 6.83
CA MET A 97 -17.12 -11.52 7.29
C MET A 97 -17.59 -10.76 8.54
N GLY A 98 -17.93 -9.50 8.34
CA GLY A 98 -18.71 -8.72 9.28
C GLY A 98 -19.73 -7.94 8.48
N MET A 99 -20.96 -8.45 8.45
CA MET A 99 -22.14 -7.68 8.11
C MET A 99 -22.22 -6.41 8.97
#